data_AF-W1Y9W8-F1
#
_entry.id   AF-W1Y9W8-F1
#
_cell.length_a   1.000
_cell.length_b   1.000
_cell.length_c   1.000
_cell.angle_alpha   90.00
_cell.angle_beta   90.00
_cell.angle_gamma   90.00
#
_symmetry.space_group_name_H-M   'P 1'
#
loop_
_entity.id
_entity.type
_entity.pdbx_description
1 polymer ?
#
loop_
_entity_poly.entity_id
_entity_poly.type
_entity_poly.pdbx_seq_one_letter_code
_entity_poly.pdbx_strand_id
1 'polypeptide(L)'
;QWQHQIDKTGGAVKKLAEILDLPRLPERMECFDISHTQGTETVASMVVFEGGKPAKKEYRRFKLKTTQGKPDDFKSMAEIMERRYGN
;
A
#
# COMPACT_ATOMS: atom_id res chain seq x y z
N GLN A 1 15.79 -13.65 19.34
CA GLN A 1 15.30 -13.77 17.93
C GLN A 1 13.78 -13.79 17.86
N TRP A 2 13.08 -14.58 18.67
CA TRP A 2 11.60 -14.66 18.68
C TRP A 2 10.90 -13.33 19.03
N GLN A 3 11.31 -12.65 20.10
CA GLN A 3 10.71 -11.37 20.52
C GLN A 3 10.76 -10.32 19.40
N HIS A 4 11.91 -10.21 18.72
CA HIS A 4 12.10 -9.28 17.61
C HIS A 4 11.14 -9.52 16.43
N GLN A 5 10.77 -10.78 16.16
CA GLN A 5 9.79 -11.08 15.12
C GLN A 5 8.37 -10.68 15.54
N ILE A 6 8.02 -10.88 16.81
CA ILE A 6 6.72 -10.47 17.36
C ILE A 6 6.59 -8.95 17.30
N ASP A 7 7.63 -8.24 17.75
CA ASP A 7 7.66 -6.77 17.78
C ASP A 7 7.50 -6.18 16.37
N LYS A 8 8.10 -6.82 15.35
CA LYS A 8 7.99 -6.38 13.94
C LYS A 8 6.73 -6.81 13.21
N THR A 9 5.89 -7.66 13.81
CA THR A 9 4.66 -8.17 13.17
C THR A 9 3.44 -7.76 13.97
N GLY A 10 2.85 -8.66 14.77
CA GLY A 10 1.65 -8.38 15.55
C GLY A 10 1.84 -7.27 16.59
N GLY A 11 3.03 -7.14 17.17
CA GLY A 11 3.36 -6.05 18.09
C GLY A 11 3.30 -4.69 17.39
N ALA A 12 3.91 -4.57 16.22
CA ALA A 12 3.85 -3.36 15.40
C ALA A 12 2.42 -3.01 14.97
N VAL A 13 1.61 -4.01 14.60
CA VAL A 13 0.19 -3.80 14.23
C VAL A 13 -0.61 -3.21 15.39
N LYS A 14 -0.44 -3.74 16.61
CA LYS A 14 -1.11 -3.20 17.81
C LYS A 14 -0.70 -1.76 18.08
N LYS A 15 0.61 -1.49 18.08
CA LYS A 15 1.14 -0.15 18.30
C LYS A 15 0.66 0.85 17.25
N LEU A 16 0.56 0.43 15.98
CA LEU A 16 0.02 1.28 14.92
C LEU A 16 -1.46 1.60 15.15
N ALA A 17 -2.27 0.61 15.55
CA ALA A 17 -3.68 0.82 15.88
C ALA A 17 -3.86 1.82 17.03
N GLU A 18 -3.03 1.72 18.07
CA GLU A 18 -3.01 2.67 19.20
C GLU A 18 -2.65 4.08 18.75
N ILE A 19 -1.58 4.24 17.94
CA ILE A 19 -1.13 5.56 17.46
C ILE A 19 -2.19 6.25 16.58
N LEU A 20 -2.92 5.47 15.78
CA LEU A 20 -3.93 5.96 14.85
C LEU A 20 -5.36 5.96 15.44
N ASP A 21 -5.52 5.59 16.71
CA ASP A 21 -6.81 5.46 17.40
C ASP A 21 -7.84 4.63 16.62
N LEU A 22 -7.40 3.48 16.09
CA LEU A 22 -8.25 2.61 15.29
C LEU A 22 -9.16 1.76 16.18
N PRO A 23 -10.47 1.63 15.85
CA PRO A 23 -11.42 0.86 16.65
C PRO A 23 -11.17 -0.66 16.59
N ARG A 24 -10.36 -1.12 15.64
CA ARG A 24 -9.96 -2.52 15.43
C ARG A 24 -8.53 -2.58 14.94
N LEU A 25 -7.87 -3.71 15.17
CA LEU A 25 -6.54 -3.94 14.63
C LEU A 25 -6.58 -3.96 13.09
N PRO A 26 -5.64 -3.29 12.40
CA PRO A 26 -5.54 -3.35 10.95
C PRO A 26 -4.95 -4.71 10.55
N GLU A 27 -5.82 -5.71 10.42
CA GLU A 27 -5.45 -7.09 10.09
C GLU A 27 -4.84 -7.20 8.68
N ARG A 28 -5.34 -6.39 7.74
CA ARG A 28 -4.81 -6.25 6.39
C ARG A 28 -4.48 -4.77 6.11
N MET A 29 -3.28 -4.52 5.64
CA MET A 29 -2.81 -3.19 5.22
C MET A 29 -2.37 -3.25 3.76
N GLU A 30 -3.00 -2.45 2.91
CA GLU A 30 -2.59 -2.24 1.52
C GLU A 30 -1.91 -0.87 1.41
N CYS A 31 -0.62 -0.88 1.08
CA CYS A 31 0.17 0.34 0.97
C CYS A 31 0.50 0.60 -0.50
N PHE A 32 0.27 1.82 -0.95
CA PHE A 32 0.44 2.24 -2.33
C PHE A 32 1.61 3.23 -2.44
N ASP A 33 2.41 3.07 -3.49
CA ASP A 33 3.49 3.98 -3.85
C ASP A 33 3.39 4.33 -5.33
N ILE A 34 3.48 5.62 -5.67
CA ILE A 34 3.50 6.12 -7.06
C ILE A 34 4.93 6.51 -7.42
N SER A 35 5.43 5.85 -8.45
CA SER A 35 6.77 6.06 -8.99
C SER A 35 6.70 6.73 -10.37
N HIS A 36 7.46 7.80 -10.54
CA HIS A 36 7.61 8.51 -11.81
C HIS A 36 9.00 8.26 -12.39
N THR A 37 9.08 7.65 -13.58
CA THR A 37 10.30 7.74 -14.40
C THR A 37 10.17 8.94 -15.32
N GLN A 38 11.19 9.81 -15.37
CA GLN A 38 11.20 10.95 -16.29
C GLN A 38 11.02 10.45 -17.73
N GLY A 39 9.83 10.65 -18.29
CA GLY A 39 9.55 10.55 -19.72
C GLY A 39 9.01 9.22 -20.26
N THR A 40 8.67 8.21 -19.45
CA THR A 40 8.27 6.89 -20.02
C THR A 40 6.99 6.26 -19.48
N GLU A 41 6.85 5.98 -18.19
CA GLU A 41 5.60 5.39 -17.66
C GLU A 41 5.44 5.73 -16.17
N THR A 42 4.29 6.27 -15.74
CA THR A 42 3.98 6.31 -14.31
C THR A 42 3.45 4.96 -13.89
N VAL A 43 4.04 4.41 -12.83
CA VAL A 43 3.67 3.12 -12.29
C VAL A 43 3.39 3.25 -10.82
N ALA A 44 2.33 2.60 -10.37
CA ALA A 44 2.10 2.42 -8.94
C ALA A 44 2.36 0.98 -8.51
N SER A 45 2.86 0.82 -7.29
CA SER A 45 3.02 -0.47 -6.63
C SER A 45 2.12 -0.53 -5.40
N MET A 46 1.50 -1.70 -5.20
CA MET A 46 0.72 -2.03 -4.02
C MET A 46 1.38 -3.19 -3.32
N VAL A 47 1.79 -2.97 -2.07
CA VAL A 47 2.27 -4.01 -1.17
C VAL A 47 1.22 -4.28 -0.12
N VAL A 48 1.16 -5.53 0.33
CA VAL A 48 0.15 -5.98 1.28
C VAL A 48 0.82 -6.60 2.50
N PHE A 49 0.34 -6.24 3.67
CA PHE A 49 0.69 -6.89 4.93
C PHE A 49 -0.55 -7.48 5.57
N GLU A 50 -0.44 -8.71 6.07
CA GLU A 50 -1.48 -9.40 6.82
C GLU A 50 -0.92 -9.84 8.18
N GLY A 51 -1.58 -9.43 9.27
CA GLY A 51 -1.09 -9.67 10.63
C GLY A 51 0.33 -9.12 10.88
N GLY A 52 0.71 -8.05 10.17
CA GLY A 52 2.04 -7.45 10.23
C GLY A 52 3.12 -8.20 9.45
N LYS A 53 2.77 -9.23 8.68
CA LYS A 53 3.70 -9.98 7.81
C LYS A 53 3.47 -9.63 6.34
N PRO A 54 4.52 -9.56 5.50
CA PRO A 54 4.36 -9.32 4.07
C PRO A 54 3.57 -10.43 3.37
N ALA A 55 2.45 -10.08 2.74
CA ALA A 55 1.63 -10.97 1.91
C ALA A 55 2.04 -10.84 0.43
N LYS A 56 3.25 -11.31 0.08
CA LYS A 56 3.86 -11.09 -1.26
C LYS A 56 3.00 -11.54 -2.44
N LYS A 57 2.16 -12.57 -2.27
CA LYS A 57 1.25 -13.08 -3.32
C LYS A 57 0.16 -12.06 -3.70
N GLU A 58 -0.13 -11.14 -2.80
CA GLU A 58 -1.14 -10.11 -2.95
C GLU A 58 -0.61 -8.82 -3.57
N TYR A 59 0.69 -8.74 -3.84
CA TYR A 59 1.30 -7.53 -4.40
C TYR A 59 0.77 -7.30 -5.82
N ARG A 60 0.56 -6.03 -6.17
CA ARG A 60 0.10 -5.64 -7.52
C ARG A 60 0.91 -4.46 -8.02
N ARG A 61 1.04 -4.37 -9.34
CA ARG A 61 1.67 -3.25 -10.05
C ARG A 61 0.67 -2.70 -11.04
N PHE A 62 0.45 -1.40 -11.02
CA PHE A 62 -0.50 -0.71 -11.87
C PHE A 62 0.27 0.16 -12.84
N LYS A 63 0.18 -0.16 -14.14
CA LYS A 63 0.53 0.80 -15.19
C LYS A 63 -0.58 1.83 -15.27
N LEU A 64 -0.25 3.10 -15.01
CA LEU A 64 -1.21 4.19 -14.95
C LEU A 64 -1.35 4.83 -16.33
N LYS A 65 -2.59 5.16 -16.70
CA LYS A 65 -2.91 5.76 -18.00
C LYS A 65 -3.16 7.27 -17.88
N THR A 66 -3.46 7.74 -16.66
CA THR A 66 -3.86 9.11 -16.35
C THR A 66 -2.73 10.16 -16.42
N THR A 67 -1.47 9.75 -16.58
CA THR A 67 -0.30 10.65 -16.48
C THR A 67 0.35 11.01 -17.82
N GLN A 68 -0.32 10.79 -18.95
CA GLN A 68 0.19 11.18 -20.27
C GLN A 68 0.42 12.71 -20.33
N GLY A 69 1.68 13.14 -20.15
CA GLY A 69 2.16 14.52 -20.32
C GLY A 69 2.64 15.22 -19.04
N LYS A 70 2.09 14.91 -17.87
CA LYS A 70 2.57 15.45 -16.58
C LYS A 70 2.25 14.50 -15.41
N PRO A 71 3.23 14.23 -14.53
CA PRO A 71 3.01 13.61 -13.22
C PRO A 71 1.84 14.27 -12.45
N ASP A 72 0.85 13.46 -12.07
CA ASP A 72 -0.29 13.87 -11.24
C ASP A 72 -0.64 12.72 -10.28
N ASP A 73 -0.12 12.82 -9.06
CA ASP A 73 -0.30 11.78 -8.04
C ASP A 73 -1.75 11.64 -7.58
N PHE A 74 -2.51 12.74 -7.56
CA PHE A 74 -3.90 12.68 -7.14
C PHE A 74 -4.75 11.89 -8.14
N LYS A 75 -4.56 12.14 -9.44
CA LYS A 75 -5.24 11.35 -10.48
C LYS A 75 -4.77 9.91 -10.49
N SER A 76 -3.48 9.69 -10.29
CA SER A 76 -2.90 8.36 -10.19
C SER A 76 -3.51 7.56 -9.04
N MET A 77 -3.61 8.14 -7.84
CA MET A 77 -4.26 7.52 -6.69
C MET A 77 -5.74 7.26 -6.94
N ALA A 78 -6.47 8.22 -7.52
CA ALA A 78 -7.88 8.03 -7.85
C ALA A 78 -8.09 6.86 -8.82
N GLU A 79 -7.29 6.76 -9.89
CA GLU A 79 -7.32 5.63 -10.84
C GLU A 79 -7.06 4.29 -10.13
N ILE A 80 -6.09 4.24 -9.22
CA ILE A 80 -5.77 3.01 -8.48
C ILE A 80 -6.93 2.60 -7.57
N MET A 81 -7.52 3.55 -6.84
CA MET A 81 -8.62 3.26 -5.92
C MET A 81 -9.83 2.72 -6.69
N GLU A 82 -10.17 3.33 -7.83
CA GLU A 82 -11.23 2.84 -8.71
C GLU A 82 -10.92 1.44 -9.25
N ARG A 83 -9.70 1.17 -9.73
CA ARG A 83 -9.33 -0.15 -10.27
C ARG A 83 -9.22 -1.25 -9.22
N ARG A 84 -8.86 -0.91 -7.98
CA ARG A 84 -8.66 -1.87 -6.88
C ARG A 84 -9.95 -2.18 -6.14
N TYR A 85 -10.78 -1.16 -5.91
CA TYR A 85 -11.95 -1.24 -5.04
C TYR A 85 -13.27 -0.94 -5.75
N GLY A 86 -13.24 -0.41 -6.97
CA GLY A 86 -14.42 -0.23 -7.80
C GLY A 86 -14.96 -1.58 -8.27
N ASN A 87 -16.05 -2.01 -7.66
CA ASN A 87 -17.02 -2.94 -8.23
C ASN A 87 -18.27 -2.14 -8.58
#